data_AF-A0A2N0KQH3-F1
#
_entry.id   AF-A0A2N0KQH3-F1
#
_cell.length_a   1.000
_cell.length_b   1.000
_cell.length_c   1.000
_cell.angle_alpha   90.00
_cell.angle_beta   90.00
_cell.angle_gamma   90.00
#
_symmetry.space_group_name_H-M   'P 1'
#
loop_
_entity.id
_entity.type
_entity.pdbx_description
1 polymer ?
#
loop_
_entity_poly.entity_id
_entity_poly.type
_entity_poly.pdbx_seq_one_letter_code
_entity_poly.pdbx_strand_id
1 'polypeptide(L)'
;MLHMVVLNHTSDNCPGVSIPIRDRVLTMFNTLEEVLNKHSCSLVGSWINKSSHVSFFLVDGPDSHAVDSLIVDFGLAVWNHAVIYPVMGFEQAVTGLPTG
;
A
#
# COMPACT_ATOMS: atom_id res chain seq x y z
N MET A 1 12.33 -5.24 3.47
CA MET A 1 11.55 -6.41 3.01
C MET A 1 10.34 -5.92 2.24
N LEU A 2 9.99 -6.61 1.16
CA LEU A 2 8.85 -6.24 0.33
C LEU A 2 7.52 -6.64 0.98
N HIS A 3 6.55 -5.76 0.87
CA HIS A 3 5.18 -5.95 1.33
C HIS A 3 4.22 -5.52 0.22
N MET A 4 3.35 -6.44 -0.21
CA MET A 4 2.22 -6.11 -1.07
C MET A 4 1.05 -5.69 -0.18
N VAL A 5 0.67 -4.42 -0.28
CA VAL A 5 -0.53 -3.89 0.36
C VAL A 5 -1.66 -3.88 -0.66
N VAL A 6 -2.72 -4.61 -0.35
CA VAL A 6 -3.97 -4.64 -1.11
C VAL A 6 -4.99 -3.81 -0.36
N LEU A 7 -5.47 -2.75 -1.01
CA LEU A 7 -6.44 -1.81 -0.44
C LEU A 7 -7.73 -1.91 -1.23
N ASN A 8 -8.83 -2.23 -0.57
CA ASN A 8 -10.15 -2.25 -1.20
C ASN A 8 -11.12 -1.32 -0.49
N HIS A 9 -11.97 -0.66 -1.26
CA HIS A 9 -13.03 0.21 -0.75
C HIS A 9 -14.32 -0.06 -1.52
N THR A 10 -15.43 0.45 -1.00
CA THR A 10 -16.74 0.42 -1.66
C THR A 10 -16.90 1.64 -2.57
N SER A 11 -17.84 1.59 -3.52
CA SER A 11 -18.00 2.63 -4.55
C SER A 11 -18.38 4.01 -4.00
N ASP A 12 -19.11 4.06 -2.89
CA ASP A 12 -19.44 5.27 -2.12
C ASP A 12 -18.21 5.94 -1.49
N ASN A 13 -17.16 5.18 -1.19
CA ASN A 13 -15.90 5.67 -0.66
C ASN A 13 -14.84 5.95 -1.75
N CYS A 14 -15.23 5.90 -3.03
CA CYS A 14 -14.30 6.16 -4.13
C CYS A 14 -13.87 7.65 -4.13
N PRO A 15 -12.56 7.96 -4.27
CA PRO A 15 -12.08 9.34 -4.41
C PRO A 15 -12.67 10.09 -5.62
N GLY A 16 -13.17 9.38 -6.62
CA GLY A 16 -13.86 9.98 -7.78
C GLY A 16 -15.28 10.45 -7.47
N VAL A 17 -15.87 10.02 -6.35
CA VAL A 17 -17.26 10.28 -5.97
C VAL A 17 -17.34 11.05 -4.66
N SER A 18 -16.53 10.69 -3.67
CA SER A 18 -16.52 11.30 -2.34
C SER A 18 -15.45 12.38 -2.22
N ILE A 19 -15.89 13.65 -2.12
CA ILE A 19 -15.00 14.81 -1.93
C ILE A 19 -14.11 14.66 -0.69
N PRO A 20 -14.62 14.28 0.49
CA PRO A 20 -13.77 14.10 1.67
C PRO A 20 -12.67 13.04 1.48
N ILE A 21 -12.94 11.96 0.75
CA ILE A 21 -11.93 10.93 0.47
C ILE A 21 -10.94 11.40 -0.60
N ARG A 22 -11.42 12.10 -1.63
CA ARG A 22 -10.56 12.73 -2.63
C ARG A 22 -9.52 13.63 -1.98
N ASP A 23 -9.96 14.49 -1.07
CA ASP A 23 -9.07 15.46 -0.43
C ASP A 23 -8.03 14.74 0.46
N ARG A 24 -8.41 13.65 1.14
CA ARG A 24 -7.46 12.76 1.85
C ARG A 24 -6.42 12.14 0.91
N VAL A 25 -6.84 11.65 -0.26
CA VAL A 25 -5.92 11.07 -1.25
C VAL A 25 -4.93 12.13 -1.75
N LEU A 26 -5.39 13.35 -1.99
CA LEU A 26 -4.54 14.47 -2.40
C LEU A 26 -3.55 14.86 -1.29
N THR A 27 -3.99 14.92 -0.03
CA THR A 27 -3.10 15.15 1.11
C THR A 27 -2.02 14.08 1.20
N MET A 28 -2.41 12.80 1.13
CA MET A 28 -1.49 11.66 1.17
C MET A 28 -0.47 11.72 0.02
N PHE A 29 -0.90 12.09 -1.19
CA PHE A 29 0.03 12.28 -2.32
C PHE A 29 1.02 13.43 -2.06
N ASN A 30 0.56 14.54 -1.48
CA ASN A 30 1.41 15.69 -1.17
C ASN A 30 2.40 15.43 -0.03
N THR A 31 2.11 14.50 0.88
CA THR A 31 2.99 14.12 2.00
C THR A 31 3.66 12.76 1.80
N LEU A 32 3.64 12.22 0.58
CA LEU A 32 4.05 10.84 0.28
C LEU A 32 5.47 10.54 0.77
N GLU A 33 6.44 11.36 0.38
CA GLU A 33 7.86 11.16 0.75
C GLU A 33 8.10 11.35 2.25
N GLU A 34 7.46 12.34 2.88
CA GLU A 34 7.58 12.60 4.31
C GLU A 34 7.14 11.38 5.14
N VAL A 35 5.97 10.83 4.82
CA VAL A 35 5.37 9.72 5.56
C VAL A 35 6.12 8.40 5.27
N LEU A 36 6.59 8.18 4.03
CA LEU A 36 7.49 7.05 3.72
C LEU A 36 8.77 7.11 4.56
N ASN A 37 9.44 8.26 4.57
CA ASN A 37 10.67 8.46 5.33
C ASN A 37 10.47 8.29 6.84
N LYS A 38 9.36 8.79 7.39
CA LYS A 38 9.00 8.65 8.81
C LYS A 38 9.01 7.19 9.27
N HIS A 39 8.55 6.27 8.41
CA HIS A 39 8.45 4.84 8.73
C HIS A 39 9.62 4.00 8.19
N SER A 40 10.67 4.65 7.68
CA SER A 40 11.79 3.97 7.02
C SER A 40 11.34 3.03 5.89
N CYS A 41 10.30 3.45 5.16
CA CYS A 41 9.71 2.72 4.06
C CYS A 41 10.01 3.41 2.73
N SER A 42 9.92 2.66 1.63
CA SER A 42 9.95 3.19 0.27
C SER A 42 8.86 2.55 -0.58
N LEU A 43 8.27 3.32 -1.49
CA LEU A 43 7.28 2.81 -2.44
C LEU A 43 8.00 2.30 -3.69
N VAL A 44 8.02 0.98 -3.88
CA VAL A 44 8.62 0.34 -5.06
C VAL A 44 7.73 0.53 -6.29
N GLY A 45 6.41 0.49 -6.10
CA GLY A 45 5.44 0.71 -7.17
C GLY A 45 4.01 0.72 -6.65
N SER A 46 3.10 1.29 -7.45
CA SER A 46 1.67 1.26 -7.16
C SER A 46 0.84 1.12 -8.43
N TRP A 47 -0.29 0.44 -8.31
CA TRP A 47 -1.23 0.17 -9.41
C TRP A 47 -2.67 0.32 -8.92
N ILE A 48 -3.54 0.84 -9.78
CA ILE A 48 -4.94 1.11 -9.43
C ILE A 48 -5.87 0.37 -10.38
N ASN A 49 -6.71 -0.50 -9.83
CA ASN A 49 -7.84 -1.10 -10.52
C ASN A 49 -9.11 -0.32 -10.18
N LYS A 50 -9.37 0.75 -10.94
CA LYS A 50 -10.53 1.63 -10.71
C LYS A 50 -11.87 0.91 -10.83
N SER A 51 -12.00 -0.06 -11.74
CA SER A 51 -13.29 -0.74 -11.98
C SER A 51 -13.68 -1.68 -10.83
N SER A 52 -12.69 -2.21 -10.10
CA SER A 52 -12.93 -3.14 -8.99
C SER A 52 -12.74 -2.49 -7.62
N HIS A 53 -12.45 -1.19 -7.54
CA HIS A 53 -12.15 -0.48 -6.30
C HIS A 53 -11.01 -1.10 -5.49
N VAL A 54 -9.95 -1.54 -6.19
CA VAL A 54 -8.75 -2.13 -5.56
C VAL A 54 -7.49 -1.35 -5.97
N SER A 55 -6.62 -1.07 -5.00
CA SER A 55 -5.30 -0.51 -5.21
C SER A 55 -4.23 -1.46 -4.68
N PHE A 56 -3.09 -1.50 -5.35
CA PHE A 56 -1.96 -2.37 -5.04
C PHE A 56 -0.73 -1.51 -4.83
N PHE A 57 -0.11 -1.61 -3.66
CA PHE A 57 1.09 -0.86 -3.32
C PHE A 57 2.17 -1.88 -2.95
N LEU A 58 3.31 -1.82 -3.61
CA LEU A 58 4.49 -2.60 -3.23
C LEU A 58 5.42 -1.69 -2.44
N VAL A 59 5.56 -1.98 -1.15
CA VAL A 59 6.35 -1.17 -0.21
C VAL A 59 7.55 -1.98 0.25
N ASP A 60 8.74 -1.41 0.19
CA ASP A 60 9.91 -1.95 0.89
C ASP A 60 10.03 -1.26 2.25
N GLY A 61 9.95 -2.03 3.33
CA GLY A 61 9.99 -1.54 4.70
C GLY A 61 10.66 -2.53 5.66
N PRO A 62 10.96 -2.13 6.90
CA PRO A 62 11.68 -2.97 7.85
C PRO A 62 10.87 -4.19 8.28
N ASP A 63 9.57 -4.02 8.52
CA ASP A 63 8.63 -5.07 8.92
C ASP A 63 7.17 -4.66 8.63
N SER A 64 6.23 -5.56 8.92
CA SER A 64 4.80 -5.31 8.66
C SER A 64 4.15 -4.31 9.61
N HIS A 65 4.70 -4.06 10.81
CA HIS A 65 4.18 -3.04 11.72
C HIS A 65 4.51 -1.63 11.20
N ALA A 66 5.71 -1.45 10.64
CA ALA A 66 6.07 -0.19 9.97
C ALA A 66 5.18 0.08 8.75
N VAL A 67 4.87 -0.95 7.96
CA VAL A 67 3.95 -0.81 6.82
C VAL A 67 2.51 -0.56 7.28
N ASP A 68 2.04 -1.18 8.36
CA ASP A 68 0.72 -0.88 8.92
C ASP A 68 0.63 0.58 9.41
N SER A 69 1.65 1.05 10.14
CA SER A 69 1.76 2.44 10.61
C SER A 69 1.79 3.44 9.45
N LEU A 70 2.48 3.09 8.36
CA LEU A 70 2.48 3.86 7.12
C LEU A 70 1.07 4.00 6.52
N ILE A 71 0.29 2.91 6.45
CA ILE A 71 -1.08 2.91 5.93
C ILE A 71 -2.02 3.75 6.80
N VAL A 72 -1.83 3.74 8.12
CA VAL A 72 -2.57 4.59 9.06
C VAL A 72 -2.24 6.07 8.84
N ASP A 73 -0.95 6.44 8.76
CA ASP A 73 -0.53 7.83 8.59
C ASP A 73 -0.87 8.41 7.22
N PHE A 74 -0.90 7.56 6.18
CA PHE A 74 -1.48 7.92 4.89
C PHE A 74 -2.99 8.12 4.91
N GLY A 75 -3.66 7.79 6.03
CA GLY A 75 -5.11 7.88 6.17
C GLY A 75 -5.87 6.86 5.31
N LEU A 76 -5.18 5.86 4.75
CA LEU A 76 -5.74 4.84 3.87
C LEU A 76 -6.60 3.85 4.65
N ALA A 77 -6.24 3.56 5.90
CA ALA A 77 -7.01 2.68 6.81
C ALA A 77 -8.42 3.20 7.12
N VAL A 78 -8.69 4.50 6.93
CA VAL A 78 -10.00 5.10 7.25
C VAL A 78 -11.08 4.72 6.25
N TRP A 79 -10.70 4.42 5.01
CA TRP A 79 -11.65 4.23 3.91
C TRP A 79 -11.35 3.00 3.05
N ASN A 80 -10.30 2.26 3.37
CA ASN A 80 -10.01 0.96 2.77
C ASN A 80 -9.99 -0.12 3.83
N HIS A 81 -10.42 -1.32 3.44
CA HIS A 81 -9.92 -2.53 4.06
C HIS A 81 -8.53 -2.81 3.49
N ALA A 82 -7.54 -2.94 4.37
CA ALA A 82 -6.15 -3.17 4.00
C ALA A 82 -5.72 -4.58 4.37
N VAL A 83 -5.06 -5.26 3.44
CA VAL A 83 -4.36 -6.53 3.71
C VAL A 83 -2.90 -6.36 3.33
N ILE A 84 -2.00 -6.73 4.22
CA ILE A 84 -0.55 -6.61 4.05
C ILE A 84 0.03 -8.02 3.93
N TYR A 85 0.66 -8.31 2.80
CA TYR A 85 1.35 -9.57 2.55
C TYR A 85 2.86 -9.30 2.50
N PRO A 86 3.68 -9.86 3.41
CA PRO A 86 5.11 -9.97 3.19
C PRO A 86 5.34 -10.81 1.93
N VAL A 87 6.11 -10.29 1.00
CA VAL A 87 6.38 -10.94 -0.29
C VAL A 87 7.88 -10.96 -0.58
N MET A 88 8.27 -11.81 -1.51
CA MET A 88 9.62 -11.87 -2.03
C MET A 88 9.58 -11.87 -3.56
N GLY A 89 10.70 -11.51 -4.19
CA GLY A 89 10.83 -11.58 -5.64
C GLY A 89 10.73 -13.02 -6.14
N PHE A 90 10.15 -13.21 -7.32
CA PHE A 90 10.00 -14.54 -7.93
C PHE A 90 11.35 -15.26 -8.09
N GLU A 91 12.38 -14.57 -8.58
CA GLU A 91 13.73 -15.11 -8.73
C GLU A 91 14.31 -15.59 -7.38
N GLN A 92 14.13 -14.78 -6.32
CA GLN A 92 14.55 -15.16 -4.97
C GLN A 92 13.79 -16.39 -4.47
N ALA A 93 12.49 -16.50 -4.76
CA ALA A 93 11.69 -17.65 -4.37
C ALA A 93 12.15 -18.92 -5.08
N VAL A 94 12.42 -18.84 -6.39
CA VAL A 94 12.87 -19.98 -7.21
C VAL A 94 14.28 -20.43 -6.82
N THR A 95 15.21 -19.50 -6.63
CA THR A 95 16.60 -19.83 -6.27
C THR A 95 16.75 -20.37 -4.85
N GLY A 96 15.74 -20.16 -3.98
CA GLY A 96 15.68 -20.74 -2.64
C GLY A 96 15.11 -22.16 -2.56
N LEU A 97 14.66 -22.75 -3.67
CA LEU A 97 14.10 -24.11 -3.68
C LEU A 97 15.21 -25.17 -3.46
N PRO A 98 14.94 -26.25 -2.70
CA PRO A 98 15.88 -27.35 -2.58
C PRO A 98 16.19 -27.96 -3.95
N THR A 99 17.46 -28.14 -4.27
CA THR A 99 17.85 -29.00 -5.39
C THR A 99 17.66 -30.45 -4.95
N GLY A 100 16.78 -31.19 -5.63
CA GLY A 100 16.54 -32.61 -5.39
C GLY A 100 17.76 -33.49 -5.61
#